data_AF-A0AA39UMV2-F1
#
_entry.id   AF-A0AA39UMV2-F1
#
_cell.length_a   1.000
_cell.length_b   1.000
_cell.length_c   1.000
_cell.angle_alpha   90.00
_cell.angle_beta   90.00
_cell.angle_gamma   90.00
#
_symmetry.space_group_name_H-M   'P 1'
#
loop_
_entity.id
_entity.type
_entity.pdbx_description
1 polymer ?
#
loop_
_entity_poly.entity_id
_entity_poly.type
_entity_poly.pdbx_seq_one_letter_code
_entity_poly.pdbx_strand_id
1 'polypeptide(L)'
;MGPKPTSNIKHSQMIGQNLIHHPNDYGLKITQDVVAETAINEKTLNTFSTDRISGAERADPLGISVGYTDEGTLASLAVADETRCCIIEFNSRSPPSCRLQKMELLQKHVLCRSIGEIYAFDAAQIAMVLWKELDIKVARMVDIQSAFSDSDFPSDRNPLRAIQACLGESDNVKLNEKQIDLAFNDLTYNRGEINRMRVDILERAWISRLLPSHENGISTFSAVKPIDTSRLDKQFLHTLNTLARVSEDSRRVGYLKPVATNHQFSDAQRSSLDPDGRSIDARSSVYKDKFRGYQDVITTFKTASGEQFQRRGQVADVKGRTATIAFHGSILNKSVDSITSKGCDAPTIAEVKRDGVIRRTLQGDLTIFQDNPWICNILLHHDSPDSDTDQNLEKTMRNQSHSLHPQYAFKFLDTQVHKCCSIEMHGG
;
A
#
# COMPACT_ATOMS: atom_id res chain seq x y z
N MET A 1 -27.11 -29.05 -26.44
CA MET A 1 -25.90 -28.48 -27.05
C MET A 1 -25.18 -27.69 -25.97
N GLY A 2 -24.05 -28.19 -25.48
CA GLY A 2 -23.27 -27.47 -24.47
C GLY A 2 -22.59 -26.23 -25.07
N PRO A 3 -22.35 -25.17 -24.28
CA PRO A 3 -21.64 -23.99 -24.76
C PRO A 3 -20.24 -24.39 -25.25
N LYS A 4 -19.88 -23.96 -26.47
CA LYS A 4 -18.54 -24.17 -27.02
C LYS A 4 -17.51 -23.52 -26.08
N PRO A 5 -16.40 -24.21 -25.74
CA PRO A 5 -15.31 -23.59 -25.01
C PRO A 5 -14.78 -22.43 -25.84
N THR A 6 -14.95 -21.21 -25.33
CA THR A 6 -14.33 -20.00 -25.87
C THR A 6 -12.82 -20.24 -25.87
N SER A 7 -12.22 -20.20 -27.07
CA SER A 7 -10.78 -20.24 -27.25
C SER A 7 -10.13 -19.21 -26.32
N ASN A 8 -9.17 -19.66 -25.51
CA ASN A 8 -8.31 -18.78 -24.70
C ASN A 8 -7.45 -17.93 -25.65
N ILE A 9 -8.00 -16.82 -26.14
CA ILE A 9 -7.26 -15.86 -26.96
C ILE A 9 -6.32 -15.11 -26.01
N LYS A 10 -5.02 -15.41 -26.11
CA LYS A 10 -3.98 -14.56 -25.53
C LYS A 10 -3.95 -13.26 -26.32
N HIS A 11 -4.39 -12.18 -25.71
CA HIS A 11 -4.19 -10.83 -26.24
C HIS A 11 -2.84 -10.36 -25.74
N SER A 12 -1.84 -10.37 -26.63
CA SER A 12 -0.54 -9.78 -26.36
C SER A 12 -0.52 -8.37 -26.96
N GLN A 13 -0.24 -7.36 -26.14
CA GLN A 13 -0.23 -5.96 -26.56
C GLN A 13 1.09 -5.30 -26.15
N MET A 14 1.68 -4.48 -27.03
CA MET A 14 2.81 -3.66 -26.66
C MET A 14 2.30 -2.38 -25.99
N ILE A 15 2.76 -2.10 -24.77
CA ILE A 15 2.46 -0.87 -24.05
C ILE A 15 3.76 -0.07 -23.88
N GLY A 16 3.68 1.23 -24.17
CA GLY A 16 4.71 2.18 -23.76
C GLY A 16 4.39 2.65 -22.34
N GLN A 17 5.36 2.52 -21.44
CA GLN A 17 5.24 3.08 -20.08
C GLN A 17 5.25 4.61 -20.11
N ASN A 18 4.55 5.24 -19.16
CA ASN A 18 4.41 6.69 -19.05
C ASN A 18 4.91 7.25 -17.72
N LEU A 19 5.61 6.44 -16.91
CA LEU A 19 6.13 6.85 -15.60
C LEU A 19 7.44 7.63 -15.71
N ILE A 20 8.30 7.26 -16.67
CA ILE A 20 9.67 7.79 -16.79
C ILE A 20 9.97 8.19 -18.23
N HIS A 21 10.64 9.33 -18.37
CA HIS A 21 11.22 9.79 -19.63
C HIS A 21 12.74 9.74 -19.52
N HIS A 22 13.37 8.67 -20.01
CA HIS A 22 14.83 8.49 -20.01
C HIS A 22 15.29 8.16 -21.44
N PRO A 23 16.33 8.79 -22.02
CA PRO A 23 16.76 8.59 -23.43
C PRO A 23 16.95 7.13 -23.84
N ASN A 24 17.56 6.32 -22.97
CA ASN A 24 17.78 4.89 -23.20
C ASN A 24 16.52 4.01 -22.96
N ASP A 25 15.53 4.52 -22.22
CA ASP A 25 14.29 3.81 -21.89
C ASP A 25 13.09 4.40 -22.65
N TYR A 26 13.33 5.38 -23.52
CA TYR A 26 12.34 6.07 -24.32
C TYR A 26 11.79 5.07 -25.33
N GLY A 27 10.57 4.62 -25.09
CA GLY A 27 9.94 3.60 -25.92
C GLY A 27 10.30 2.16 -25.53
N LEU A 28 10.69 1.90 -24.27
CA LEU A 28 10.61 0.55 -23.71
C LEU A 28 9.18 0.03 -23.88
N LYS A 29 9.04 -0.93 -24.80
CA LYS A 29 7.75 -1.56 -25.09
C LYS A 29 7.64 -2.82 -24.24
N ILE A 30 6.77 -2.76 -23.25
CA ILE A 30 6.47 -3.90 -22.41
C ILE A 30 5.42 -4.72 -23.13
N THR A 31 5.72 -5.99 -23.36
CA THR A 31 4.71 -6.92 -23.89
C THR A 31 3.79 -7.33 -22.75
N GLN A 32 2.55 -6.92 -22.84
CA GLN A 32 1.51 -7.27 -21.88
C GLN A 32 0.79 -8.54 -22.32
N ASP A 33 0.67 -9.51 -21.42
CA ASP A 33 -0.26 -10.63 -21.53
C ASP A 33 -1.29 -10.54 -20.41
N VAL A 34 -2.58 -10.73 -20.73
CA VAL A 34 -3.65 -10.84 -19.73
C VAL A 34 -4.15 -12.28 -19.68
N VAL A 35 -4.18 -12.86 -18.49
CA VAL A 35 -4.46 -14.28 -18.27
C VAL A 35 -5.51 -14.42 -17.18
N ALA A 36 -6.63 -15.06 -17.49
CA ALA A 36 -7.60 -15.43 -16.47
C ALA A 36 -7.02 -16.51 -15.53
N GLU A 37 -7.41 -16.50 -14.26
CA GLU A 37 -7.01 -17.51 -13.27
C GLU A 37 -7.14 -18.95 -13.77
N THR A 38 -8.24 -19.27 -14.46
CA THR A 38 -8.51 -20.61 -15.00
C THR A 38 -7.55 -20.99 -16.13
N ALA A 39 -6.93 -20.02 -16.79
CA ALA A 39 -5.98 -20.21 -17.87
C ALA A 39 -4.51 -20.29 -17.38
N ILE A 40 -4.25 -20.13 -16.08
CA ILE A 40 -2.92 -20.34 -15.49
C ILE A 40 -2.43 -21.74 -15.83
N ASN A 41 -1.20 -21.84 -16.33
CA ASN A 41 -0.53 -23.09 -16.62
C ASN A 41 0.98 -22.89 -16.56
N GLU A 42 1.70 -24.01 -16.47
CA GLU A 42 3.15 -24.01 -16.32
C GLU A 42 3.85 -23.26 -17.46
N LYS A 43 3.43 -23.46 -18.72
CA LYS A 43 4.01 -22.77 -19.88
C LYS A 43 3.94 -21.25 -19.77
N THR A 44 2.83 -20.71 -19.25
CA THR A 44 2.67 -19.26 -19.06
C THR A 44 3.62 -18.75 -17.97
N LEU A 45 3.76 -19.47 -16.86
CA LEU A 45 4.54 -19.03 -15.69
C LEU A 45 6.05 -19.36 -15.77
N ASN A 46 6.44 -20.44 -16.47
CA ASN A 46 7.84 -20.85 -16.66
C ASN A 46 8.69 -19.75 -17.26
N THR A 47 8.06 -18.85 -18.00
CA THR A 47 8.76 -17.73 -18.60
C THR A 47 9.33 -16.73 -17.58
N PHE A 48 8.87 -16.76 -16.33
CA PHE A 48 9.40 -15.96 -15.21
C PHE A 48 10.42 -16.72 -14.35
N SER A 49 10.42 -18.05 -14.39
CA SER A 49 11.30 -18.89 -13.57
C SER A 49 12.47 -19.51 -14.33
N THR A 50 12.34 -19.70 -15.65
CA THR A 50 13.33 -20.42 -16.46
C THR A 50 13.74 -19.63 -17.69
N ASP A 51 15.03 -19.69 -18.02
CA ASP A 51 15.55 -19.13 -19.25
C ASP A 51 15.06 -19.95 -20.44
N ARG A 52 14.64 -19.27 -21.51
CA ARG A 52 13.99 -19.94 -22.65
C ARG A 52 14.96 -20.80 -23.45
N ILE A 53 16.25 -20.48 -23.43
CA ILE A 53 17.26 -21.12 -24.28
C ILE A 53 17.93 -22.26 -23.51
N SER A 54 18.38 -21.99 -22.30
CA SER A 54 19.12 -22.94 -21.47
C SER A 54 18.22 -23.81 -20.59
N GLY A 55 16.98 -23.40 -20.31
CA GLY A 55 16.11 -24.05 -19.34
C GLY A 55 16.56 -23.89 -17.89
N ALA A 56 17.62 -23.13 -17.62
CA ALA A 56 18.14 -22.89 -16.27
C ALA A 56 17.21 -21.97 -15.48
N GLU A 57 17.23 -22.09 -14.15
CA GLU A 57 16.50 -21.18 -13.28
C GLU A 57 17.03 -19.75 -13.42
N ARG A 58 16.13 -18.78 -13.64
CA ARG A 58 16.49 -17.37 -13.75
C ARG A 58 16.69 -16.81 -12.36
N ALA A 59 17.78 -16.08 -12.15
CA ALA A 59 18.01 -15.27 -10.95
C ALA A 59 17.51 -13.83 -11.12
N ASP A 60 17.05 -13.46 -12.32
CA ASP A 60 16.62 -12.10 -12.62
C ASP A 60 15.56 -11.62 -11.63
N PRO A 61 15.60 -10.33 -11.25
CA PRO A 61 14.57 -9.77 -10.39
C PRO A 61 13.21 -9.88 -11.09
N LEU A 62 12.14 -9.95 -10.30
CA LEU A 62 10.77 -9.79 -10.79
C LEU A 62 10.13 -8.63 -10.08
N GLY A 63 9.28 -7.90 -10.78
CA GLY A 63 8.44 -6.87 -10.17
C GLY A 63 7.01 -7.35 -10.11
N ILE A 64 6.30 -7.06 -9.02
CA ILE A 64 4.87 -7.38 -8.92
C ILE A 64 4.06 -6.18 -8.46
N SER A 65 2.77 -6.19 -8.81
CA SER A 65 1.78 -5.28 -8.27
C SER A 65 0.41 -5.93 -8.27
N VAL A 66 -0.51 -5.40 -7.48
CA VAL A 66 -1.87 -5.90 -7.36
C VAL A 66 -2.89 -4.85 -7.79
N GLY A 67 -4.07 -5.34 -8.14
CA GLY A 67 -5.25 -4.55 -8.42
C GLY A 67 -6.42 -5.10 -7.62
N TYR A 68 -7.24 -4.21 -7.07
CA TYR A 68 -8.36 -4.57 -6.22
C TYR A 68 -9.70 -4.18 -6.84
N THR A 69 -10.78 -4.84 -6.44
CA THR A 69 -12.13 -4.35 -6.74
C THR A 69 -12.42 -3.06 -5.98
N ASP A 70 -13.53 -2.40 -6.29
CA ASP A 70 -14.06 -1.26 -5.55
C ASP A 70 -14.42 -1.62 -4.09
N GLU A 71 -14.66 -2.90 -3.79
CA GLU A 71 -14.83 -3.38 -2.41
C GLU A 71 -13.49 -3.71 -1.70
N GLY A 72 -12.35 -3.53 -2.37
CA GLY A 72 -11.03 -3.78 -1.82
C GLY A 72 -10.60 -5.26 -1.79
N THR A 73 -11.27 -6.11 -2.57
CA THR A 73 -10.87 -7.54 -2.74
C THR A 73 -9.86 -7.68 -3.86
N LEU A 74 -9.01 -8.70 -3.82
CA LEU A 74 -7.99 -8.93 -4.83
C LEU A 74 -8.63 -9.29 -6.18
N ALA A 75 -8.46 -8.41 -7.17
CA ALA A 75 -8.99 -8.61 -8.52
C ALA A 75 -7.93 -9.12 -9.49
N SER A 76 -6.67 -8.68 -9.33
CA SER A 76 -5.58 -9.04 -10.23
C SER A 76 -4.19 -8.96 -9.58
N LEU A 77 -3.25 -9.69 -10.17
CA LEU A 77 -1.82 -9.65 -9.87
C LEU A 77 -1.05 -9.47 -11.18
N ALA A 78 -0.26 -8.40 -11.28
CA ALA A 78 0.69 -8.20 -12.35
C ALA A 78 2.08 -8.71 -11.95
N VAL A 79 2.75 -9.41 -12.86
CA VAL A 79 4.11 -9.92 -12.72
C VAL A 79 4.92 -9.45 -13.91
N ALA A 80 5.99 -8.71 -13.68
CA ALA A 80 6.85 -8.14 -14.70
C ALA A 80 8.28 -8.71 -14.63
N ASP A 81 8.81 -9.08 -15.80
CA ASP A 81 10.24 -9.20 -16.04
C ASP A 81 10.72 -8.01 -16.89
N GLU A 82 11.94 -8.09 -17.43
CA GLU A 82 12.54 -7.01 -18.23
C GLU A 82 11.72 -6.60 -19.46
N THR A 83 11.04 -7.55 -20.12
CA THR A 83 10.42 -7.30 -21.43
C THR A 83 8.92 -7.56 -21.44
N ARG A 84 8.39 -8.21 -20.40
CA ARG A 84 7.03 -8.73 -20.37
C ARG A 84 6.37 -8.48 -19.04
N CYS A 85 5.08 -8.23 -19.08
CA CYS A 85 4.22 -8.20 -17.91
C CYS A 85 3.02 -9.10 -18.13
N CYS A 86 2.77 -10.03 -17.21
CA CYS A 86 1.59 -10.87 -17.19
C CYS A 86 0.64 -10.37 -16.11
N ILE A 87 -0.57 -9.97 -16.49
CA ILE A 87 -1.65 -9.64 -15.55
C ILE A 87 -2.53 -10.88 -15.41
N ILE A 88 -2.57 -11.41 -14.19
CA ILE A 88 -3.42 -12.53 -13.80
C ILE A 88 -4.71 -11.96 -13.20
N GLU A 89 -5.86 -12.20 -13.83
CA GLU A 89 -7.17 -11.78 -13.32
C GLU A 89 -7.81 -12.92 -12.51
N PHE A 90 -8.02 -12.69 -11.21
CA PHE A 90 -8.57 -13.70 -10.28
C PHE A 90 -10.08 -13.74 -10.33
N ASN A 91 -10.69 -14.92 -10.42
CA ASN A 91 -12.15 -15.03 -10.41
C ASN A 91 -12.61 -15.66 -9.09
N SER A 92 -13.31 -14.88 -8.27
CA SER A 92 -13.88 -15.34 -6.99
C SER A 92 -14.88 -16.50 -7.14
N ARG A 93 -15.37 -16.76 -8.36
CA ARG A 93 -16.32 -17.84 -8.66
C ARG A 93 -15.67 -19.14 -9.19
N SER A 94 -14.34 -19.22 -9.27
CA SER A 94 -13.65 -20.44 -9.70
C SER A 94 -13.90 -21.61 -8.74
N PRO A 95 -14.07 -22.86 -9.22
CA PRO A 95 -14.15 -24.02 -8.34
C PRO A 95 -12.88 -24.20 -7.48
N PRO A 96 -12.99 -24.50 -6.18
CA PRO A 96 -11.84 -24.53 -5.26
C PRO A 96 -10.70 -25.49 -5.67
N SER A 97 -11.03 -26.67 -6.18
CA SER A 97 -10.04 -27.70 -6.52
C SER A 97 -9.15 -27.30 -7.70
N CYS A 98 -9.71 -26.65 -8.72
CA CYS A 98 -8.93 -26.13 -9.85
C CYS A 98 -8.04 -24.96 -9.39
N ARG A 99 -8.58 -24.09 -8.53
CA ARG A 99 -7.88 -22.93 -7.99
C ARG A 99 -6.62 -23.32 -7.23
N LEU A 100 -6.69 -24.32 -6.35
CA LEU A 100 -5.53 -24.79 -5.56
C LEU A 100 -4.34 -25.14 -6.47
N GLN A 101 -4.56 -25.98 -7.49
CA GLN A 101 -3.50 -26.36 -8.43
C GLN A 101 -2.90 -25.15 -9.16
N LYS A 102 -3.72 -24.16 -9.53
CA LYS A 102 -3.23 -22.94 -10.18
C LYS A 102 -2.41 -22.07 -9.23
N MET A 103 -2.83 -21.96 -7.97
CA MET A 103 -2.12 -21.20 -6.95
C MET A 103 -0.79 -21.86 -6.59
N GLU A 104 -0.73 -23.20 -6.53
CA GLU A 104 0.52 -23.95 -6.37
C GLU A 104 1.51 -23.67 -7.51
N LEU A 105 1.04 -23.62 -8.76
CA LEU A 105 1.87 -23.26 -9.90
C LEU A 105 2.37 -21.82 -9.80
N LEU A 106 1.49 -20.87 -9.45
CA LEU A 106 1.85 -19.46 -9.27
C LEU A 106 2.89 -19.29 -8.15
N GLN A 107 2.70 -19.99 -7.05
CA GLN A 107 3.64 -20.01 -5.94
C GLN A 107 4.99 -20.58 -6.37
N LYS A 108 5.02 -21.75 -6.99
CA LYS A 108 6.27 -22.42 -7.41
C LYS A 108 7.07 -21.60 -8.42
N HIS A 109 6.42 -21.06 -9.45
CA HIS A 109 7.10 -20.48 -10.60
C HIS A 109 7.33 -18.98 -10.50
N VAL A 110 6.66 -18.29 -9.56
CA VAL A 110 6.78 -16.84 -9.39
C VAL A 110 7.06 -16.47 -7.95
N LEU A 111 6.16 -16.80 -7.01
CA LEU A 111 6.14 -16.17 -5.68
C LEU A 111 7.08 -16.81 -4.65
N CYS A 112 7.49 -18.06 -4.86
CA CYS A 112 8.41 -18.82 -4.02
C CYS A 112 9.53 -19.46 -4.87
N ARG A 113 10.09 -18.69 -5.81
CA ARG A 113 11.26 -19.12 -6.58
C ARG A 113 12.42 -19.43 -5.64
N SER A 114 13.18 -20.46 -5.98
CA SER A 114 14.44 -20.85 -5.31
C SER A 114 15.48 -19.72 -5.35
N ILE A 115 15.53 -18.99 -6.47
CA ILE A 115 16.51 -17.94 -6.77
C ILE A 115 15.86 -16.69 -7.36
N GLY A 116 16.49 -15.54 -7.11
CA GLY A 116 16.00 -14.20 -7.49
C GLY A 116 15.07 -13.60 -6.44
N GLU A 117 15.14 -12.29 -6.27
CA GLU A 117 14.19 -11.54 -5.45
C GLU A 117 12.94 -11.12 -6.25
N ILE A 118 11.86 -10.87 -5.50
CA ILE A 118 10.62 -10.29 -6.02
C ILE A 118 10.47 -8.91 -5.40
N TYR A 119 10.32 -7.87 -6.20
CA TYR A 119 10.26 -6.50 -5.74
C TYR A 119 8.84 -5.97 -5.88
N ALA A 120 8.40 -5.24 -4.86
CA ALA A 120 7.12 -4.57 -4.90
C ALA A 120 7.11 -3.32 -4.00
N PHE A 121 6.21 -2.40 -4.33
CA PHE A 121 5.76 -1.38 -3.40
C PHE A 121 4.70 -1.98 -2.48
N ASP A 122 4.75 -1.62 -1.20
CA ASP A 122 3.88 -2.16 -0.14
C ASP A 122 3.82 -3.71 -0.15
N ALA A 123 5.00 -4.32 -0.24
CA ALA A 123 5.15 -5.76 -0.40
C ALA A 123 4.50 -6.57 0.74
N ALA A 124 4.47 -6.01 1.96
CA ALA A 124 3.81 -6.63 3.11
C ALA A 124 2.29 -6.74 2.90
N GLN A 125 1.65 -5.68 2.42
CA GLN A 125 0.22 -5.65 2.13
C GLN A 125 -0.12 -6.63 1.00
N ILE A 126 0.73 -6.70 -0.02
CA ILE A 126 0.61 -7.67 -1.11
C ILE A 126 0.72 -9.11 -0.57
N ALA A 127 1.73 -9.40 0.26
CA ALA A 127 1.89 -10.71 0.87
C ALA A 127 0.66 -11.11 1.72
N MET A 128 0.10 -10.16 2.48
CA MET A 128 -1.08 -10.41 3.31
C MET A 128 -2.33 -10.70 2.48
N VAL A 129 -2.55 -9.99 1.38
CA VAL A 129 -3.72 -10.27 0.53
C VAL A 129 -3.57 -11.60 -0.22
N LEU A 130 -2.37 -11.92 -0.72
CA LEU A 130 -2.10 -13.20 -1.38
C LEU A 130 -2.33 -14.38 -0.43
N TRP A 131 -1.88 -14.25 0.83
CA TRP A 131 -2.17 -15.24 1.86
C TRP A 131 -3.67 -15.33 2.17
N LYS A 132 -4.30 -14.19 2.45
CA LYS A 132 -5.68 -14.16 2.94
C LYS A 132 -6.72 -14.66 1.93
N GLU A 133 -6.57 -14.22 0.68
CA GLU A 133 -7.59 -14.44 -0.35
C GLU A 133 -7.27 -15.62 -1.28
N LEU A 134 -6.00 -16.00 -1.39
CA LEU A 134 -5.55 -17.06 -2.30
C LEU A 134 -4.85 -18.23 -1.60
N ASP A 135 -4.57 -18.15 -0.28
CA ASP A 135 -3.75 -19.11 0.47
C ASP A 135 -2.35 -19.31 -0.16
N ILE A 136 -1.80 -18.24 -0.75
CA ILE A 136 -0.48 -18.26 -1.37
C ILE A 136 0.57 -17.67 -0.43
N LYS A 137 1.69 -18.38 -0.33
CA LYS A 137 2.91 -17.91 0.34
C LYS A 137 3.83 -17.18 -0.65
N VAL A 138 4.66 -16.32 -0.10
CA VAL A 138 5.71 -15.60 -0.82
C VAL A 138 7.05 -15.85 -0.14
N ALA A 139 8.12 -15.88 -0.92
CA ALA A 139 9.49 -15.97 -0.41
C ALA A 139 10.35 -14.89 -1.10
N ARG A 140 11.34 -14.37 -0.37
CA ARG A 140 12.34 -13.42 -0.91
C ARG A 140 11.72 -12.16 -1.52
N MET A 141 10.58 -11.71 -0.98
CA MET A 141 9.93 -10.51 -1.48
C MET A 141 10.54 -9.26 -0.82
N VAL A 142 11.07 -8.34 -1.60
CA VAL A 142 11.69 -7.10 -1.13
C VAL A 142 10.70 -5.95 -1.27
N ASP A 143 10.50 -5.25 -0.16
CA ASP A 143 9.72 -4.02 -0.12
C ASP A 143 10.58 -2.83 -0.55
N ILE A 144 10.27 -2.21 -1.69
CA ILE A 144 11.09 -1.14 -2.30
C ILE A 144 11.18 0.08 -1.37
N GLN A 145 10.07 0.52 -0.81
CA GLN A 145 10.02 1.71 0.06
C GLN A 145 10.85 1.50 1.35
N SER A 146 11.06 0.25 1.78
CA SER A 146 11.87 -0.05 2.95
C SER A 146 13.36 0.28 2.78
N ALA A 147 13.87 0.40 1.55
CA ALA A 147 15.26 0.79 1.31
C ALA A 147 15.53 2.29 1.56
N PHE A 148 14.49 3.11 1.58
CA PHE A 148 14.58 4.58 1.66
C PHE A 148 13.95 5.14 2.92
N SER A 149 13.57 4.27 3.87
CA SER A 149 12.95 4.65 5.12
C SER A 149 14.01 4.62 6.22
N ASP A 150 14.84 5.65 6.32
CA ASP A 150 15.92 5.76 7.32
C ASP A 150 15.42 6.00 8.76
N SER A 151 14.10 6.10 8.98
CA SER A 151 13.53 6.38 10.30
C SER A 151 12.52 5.34 10.75
N ASP A 152 12.44 5.18 12.08
CA ASP A 152 11.38 4.44 12.79
C ASP A 152 9.96 5.01 12.52
N PHE A 153 9.85 6.10 11.76
CA PHE A 153 8.61 6.76 11.38
C PHE A 153 8.25 6.46 9.92
N PRO A 154 7.29 5.55 9.65
CA PRO A 154 6.95 5.12 8.30
C PRO A 154 6.13 6.14 7.49
N SER A 155 6.04 7.40 7.95
CA SER A 155 5.25 8.47 7.30
C SER A 155 5.82 8.94 5.96
N ASP A 156 7.08 8.63 5.65
CA ASP A 156 7.73 9.01 4.39
C ASP A 156 7.70 7.91 3.31
N ARG A 157 6.89 6.86 3.49
CA ARG A 157 6.73 5.76 2.51
C ARG A 157 5.97 6.19 1.27
N ASN A 158 6.57 7.04 0.45
CA ASN A 158 6.00 7.58 -0.76
C ASN A 158 6.65 6.90 -2.01
N PRO A 159 5.85 6.27 -2.90
CA PRO A 159 6.38 5.63 -4.10
C PRO A 159 7.17 6.55 -5.02
N LEU A 160 6.69 7.79 -5.24
CA LEU A 160 7.39 8.79 -6.05
C LEU A 160 8.78 9.09 -5.49
N ARG A 161 8.91 9.30 -4.17
CA ARG A 161 10.22 9.53 -3.53
C ARG A 161 11.15 8.34 -3.66
N ALA A 162 10.65 7.12 -3.50
CA ALA A 162 11.47 5.91 -3.67
C ALA A 162 11.96 5.76 -5.13
N ILE A 163 11.12 6.07 -6.11
CA ILE A 163 11.50 6.09 -7.53
C ILE A 163 12.55 7.18 -7.80
N GLN A 164 12.35 8.39 -7.28
CA GLN A 164 13.31 9.51 -7.35
C GLN A 164 14.67 9.13 -6.75
N ALA A 165 14.68 8.51 -5.57
CA ALA A 165 15.90 8.09 -4.89
C ALA A 165 16.69 7.04 -5.66
N CYS A 166 16.01 6.14 -6.39
CA CYS A 166 16.67 5.14 -7.23
C CYS A 166 17.23 5.70 -8.54
N LEU A 167 16.49 6.57 -9.22
CA LEU A 167 16.83 7.04 -10.57
C LEU A 167 17.65 8.35 -10.56
N GLY A 168 17.75 8.98 -9.40
CA GLY A 168 18.45 10.24 -9.19
C GLY A 168 17.74 11.45 -9.81
N GLU A 169 18.28 12.64 -9.54
CA GLU A 169 17.87 13.91 -10.16
C GLU A 169 18.70 14.24 -11.40
N SER A 170 19.09 13.22 -12.19
CA SER A 170 19.92 13.48 -13.37
C SER A 170 19.10 14.17 -14.47
N ASP A 171 19.72 15.10 -15.20
CA ASP A 171 19.09 15.84 -16.31
C ASP A 171 18.48 14.94 -17.40
N ASN A 172 18.92 13.68 -17.44
CA ASN A 172 18.52 12.69 -18.43
C ASN A 172 17.28 11.90 -18.02
N VAL A 173 16.83 11.94 -16.76
CA VAL A 173 15.67 11.18 -16.30
C VAL A 173 14.60 12.12 -15.79
N LYS A 174 13.48 12.23 -16.52
CA LYS A 174 12.33 13.01 -16.07
C LYS A 174 11.22 12.09 -15.63
N LEU A 175 10.82 12.20 -14.37
CA LEU A 175 9.69 11.45 -13.85
C LEU A 175 8.38 12.16 -14.22
N ASN A 176 7.39 11.36 -14.58
CA ASN A 176 6.03 11.84 -14.74
C ASN A 176 5.30 11.71 -13.39
N GLU A 177 5.60 12.62 -12.47
CA GLU A 177 5.10 12.58 -11.08
C GLU A 177 3.60 12.39 -11.00
N LYS A 178 2.86 13.09 -11.88
CA LYS A 178 1.40 12.96 -11.97
C LYS A 178 0.95 11.55 -12.32
N GLN A 179 1.63 10.87 -13.25
CA GLN A 179 1.26 9.50 -13.61
C GLN A 179 1.67 8.50 -12.53
N ILE A 180 2.81 8.74 -11.87
CA ILE A 180 3.22 7.95 -10.69
C ILE A 180 2.16 8.09 -9.61
N ASP A 181 1.75 9.30 -9.26
CA ASP A 181 0.69 9.52 -8.26
C ASP A 181 -0.63 8.86 -8.65
N LEU A 182 -1.03 8.95 -9.92
CA LEU A 182 -2.25 8.28 -10.39
C LEU A 182 -2.14 6.76 -10.29
N ALA A 183 -1.01 6.19 -10.70
CA ALA A 183 -0.79 4.76 -10.68
C ALA A 183 -0.69 4.24 -9.24
N PHE A 184 -0.11 4.97 -8.29
CA PHE A 184 0.10 4.45 -6.93
C PHE A 184 -1.00 4.79 -5.92
N ASN A 185 -1.76 5.88 -6.13
CA ASN A 185 -2.84 6.26 -5.21
C ASN A 185 -4.17 5.57 -5.51
N ASP A 186 -4.35 5.04 -6.73
CA ASP A 186 -5.54 4.28 -7.13
C ASP A 186 -5.15 2.85 -7.53
N LEU A 187 -5.45 1.90 -6.64
CA LEU A 187 -5.19 0.48 -6.87
C LEU A 187 -6.44 -0.25 -7.36
N THR A 188 -7.52 0.46 -7.68
CA THR A 188 -8.73 -0.15 -8.24
C THR A 188 -8.46 -0.74 -9.62
N TYR A 189 -9.05 -1.91 -9.85
CA TYR A 189 -8.90 -2.70 -11.05
C TYR A 189 -10.26 -3.24 -11.50
N ASN A 190 -10.76 -2.67 -12.57
CA ASN A 190 -11.98 -3.06 -13.23
C ASN A 190 -11.66 -3.79 -14.53
N ARG A 191 -12.08 -5.04 -14.65
CA ARG A 191 -11.87 -5.86 -15.86
C ARG A 191 -12.53 -5.28 -17.11
N GLY A 192 -13.59 -4.50 -16.93
CA GLY A 192 -14.31 -3.82 -18.01
C GLY A 192 -13.60 -2.56 -18.51
N GLU A 193 -12.74 -1.94 -17.69
CA GLU A 193 -12.01 -0.72 -18.04
C GLU A 193 -10.59 -1.06 -18.51
N ILE A 194 -10.50 -1.48 -19.77
CA ILE A 194 -9.33 -2.16 -20.32
C ILE A 194 -8.08 -1.27 -20.40
N ASN A 195 -8.21 0.04 -20.58
CA ASN A 195 -7.07 0.85 -21.01
C ASN A 195 -6.27 1.47 -19.86
N ARG A 196 -6.92 2.07 -18.86
CA ARG A 196 -6.18 2.79 -17.81
C ARG A 196 -5.72 1.86 -16.70
N MET A 197 -6.65 1.18 -16.02
CA MET A 197 -6.32 0.38 -14.83
C MET A 197 -5.36 -0.79 -15.11
N ARG A 198 -5.39 -1.34 -16.34
CA ARG A 198 -4.42 -2.35 -16.78
C ARG A 198 -3.03 -1.77 -17.01
N VAL A 199 -2.93 -0.53 -17.49
CA VAL A 199 -1.65 0.17 -17.64
C VAL A 199 -1.09 0.49 -16.27
N ASP A 200 -1.90 1.02 -15.35
CA ASP A 200 -1.45 1.43 -14.01
C ASP A 200 -0.85 0.23 -13.23
N ILE A 201 -1.55 -0.92 -13.15
CA ILE A 201 -1.02 -2.11 -12.46
C ILE A 201 0.24 -2.67 -13.14
N LEU A 202 0.30 -2.63 -14.47
CA LEU A 202 1.46 -3.07 -15.24
C LEU A 202 2.66 -2.16 -14.98
N GLU A 203 2.46 -0.85 -15.02
CA GLU A 203 3.50 0.15 -14.80
C GLU A 203 4.06 0.02 -13.37
N ARG A 204 3.21 -0.20 -12.36
CA ARG A 204 3.64 -0.50 -10.98
C ARG A 204 4.51 -1.76 -10.90
N ALA A 205 4.11 -2.85 -11.55
CA ALA A 205 4.89 -4.08 -11.56
C ALA A 205 6.22 -3.90 -12.31
N TRP A 206 6.18 -3.24 -13.48
CA TRP A 206 7.36 -2.97 -14.29
C TRP A 206 8.35 -2.06 -13.58
N ILE A 207 7.91 -0.95 -12.97
CA ILE A 207 8.83 -0.08 -12.24
C ILE A 207 9.46 -0.83 -11.07
N SER A 208 8.68 -1.66 -10.37
CA SER A 208 9.21 -2.50 -9.28
C SER A 208 10.33 -3.43 -9.76
N ARG A 209 10.24 -3.92 -11.00
CA ARG A 209 11.29 -4.71 -11.65
C ARG A 209 12.48 -3.87 -12.11
N LEU A 210 12.24 -2.65 -12.60
CA LEU A 210 13.27 -1.80 -13.16
C LEU A 210 14.25 -1.32 -12.10
N LEU A 211 13.74 -0.82 -10.97
CA LEU A 211 14.52 -0.16 -9.93
C LEU A 211 15.73 -0.97 -9.43
N PRO A 212 15.62 -2.28 -9.10
CA PRO A 212 16.80 -3.05 -8.69
C PRO A 212 17.85 -3.18 -9.80
N SER A 213 17.45 -3.22 -11.07
CA SER A 213 18.39 -3.31 -12.19
C SER A 213 19.00 -1.99 -12.62
N HIS A 214 18.56 -0.87 -12.04
CA HIS A 214 19.11 0.45 -12.36
C HIS A 214 20.29 0.78 -11.45
N GLU A 215 21.42 1.13 -12.04
CA GLU A 215 22.65 1.55 -11.34
C GLU A 215 22.99 0.67 -10.13
N ASN A 216 22.98 1.23 -8.91
CA ASN A 216 23.32 0.56 -7.66
C ASN A 216 22.10 -0.09 -6.96
N GLY A 217 20.96 -0.20 -7.65
CA GLY A 217 19.69 -0.71 -7.10
C GLY A 217 19.83 -2.03 -6.36
N ILE A 218 20.51 -3.04 -6.95
CA ILE A 218 20.77 -4.33 -6.28
C ILE A 218 21.44 -4.13 -4.93
N SER A 219 22.48 -3.29 -4.85
CA SER A 219 23.19 -3.04 -3.60
C SER A 219 22.28 -2.38 -2.57
N THR A 220 21.53 -1.36 -2.98
CA THR A 220 20.57 -0.65 -2.13
C THR A 220 19.53 -1.60 -1.53
N PHE A 221 18.94 -2.46 -2.37
CA PHE A 221 17.90 -3.37 -1.90
C PHE A 221 18.43 -4.60 -1.17
N SER A 222 19.70 -4.97 -1.34
CA SER A 222 20.32 -6.10 -0.60
C SER A 222 20.36 -5.88 0.92
N ALA A 223 20.32 -4.62 1.36
CA ALA A 223 20.25 -4.26 2.78
C ALA A 223 18.84 -4.43 3.37
N VAL A 224 17.80 -4.54 2.53
CA VAL A 224 16.42 -4.69 2.98
C VAL A 224 16.16 -6.15 3.33
N LYS A 225 15.72 -6.40 4.57
CA LYS A 225 15.28 -7.74 4.97
C LYS A 225 14.09 -8.17 4.10
N PRO A 226 14.16 -9.33 3.42
CA PRO A 226 13.06 -9.80 2.60
C PRO A 226 11.90 -10.29 3.47
N ILE A 227 10.70 -10.16 2.92
CA ILE A 227 9.47 -10.77 3.39
C ILE A 227 9.42 -12.23 2.92
N ASP A 228 9.21 -13.14 3.87
CA ASP A 228 9.11 -14.57 3.61
C ASP A 228 8.00 -15.18 4.45
N THR A 229 6.86 -15.47 3.82
CA THR A 229 5.74 -16.18 4.47
C THR A 229 5.83 -17.69 4.30
N SER A 230 6.76 -18.18 3.48
CA SER A 230 6.98 -19.61 3.22
C SER A 230 7.65 -20.34 4.38
N ARG A 231 8.50 -19.65 5.14
CA ARG A 231 9.31 -20.19 6.24
C ARG A 231 8.64 -20.16 7.61
N LEU A 232 7.40 -19.69 7.67
CA LEU A 232 6.68 -19.48 8.93
C LEU A 232 6.22 -20.84 9.49
N ASP A 233 6.50 -21.08 10.78
CA ASP A 233 6.09 -22.29 11.48
C ASP A 233 4.56 -22.33 11.71
N LYS A 234 4.05 -23.48 12.19
CA LYS A 234 2.60 -23.66 12.42
C LYS A 234 2.01 -22.65 13.42
N GLN A 235 2.76 -22.29 14.45
CA GLN A 235 2.30 -21.31 15.44
C GLN A 235 2.18 -19.94 14.79
N PHE A 236 3.12 -19.62 13.91
CA PHE A 236 3.16 -18.37 13.18
C PHE A 236 2.13 -18.29 12.05
N LEU A 237 1.62 -19.41 11.54
CA LEU A 237 0.48 -19.40 10.61
C LEU A 237 -0.76 -18.77 11.25
N HIS A 238 -0.99 -18.98 12.55
CA HIS A 238 -2.10 -18.33 13.26
C HIS A 238 -1.86 -16.82 13.38
N THR A 239 -0.64 -16.41 13.75
CA THR A 239 -0.22 -15.00 13.72
C THR A 239 -0.46 -14.38 12.36
N LEU A 240 -0.06 -15.07 11.29
CA LEU A 240 -0.21 -14.61 9.91
C LEU A 240 -1.68 -14.42 9.54
N ASN A 241 -2.56 -15.35 9.93
CA ASN A 241 -4.00 -15.21 9.70
C ASN A 241 -4.57 -13.97 10.42
N THR A 242 -4.15 -13.73 11.67
CA THR A 242 -4.55 -12.57 12.44
C THR A 242 -4.06 -11.26 11.82
N LEU A 243 -2.78 -11.19 11.44
CA LEU A 243 -2.23 -10.02 10.76
C LEU A 243 -2.88 -9.78 9.40
N ALA A 244 -3.17 -10.84 8.66
CA ALA A 244 -3.82 -10.74 7.36
C ALA A 244 -5.26 -10.25 7.49
N ARG A 245 -6.01 -10.66 8.52
CA ARG A 245 -7.33 -10.10 8.87
C ARG A 245 -7.24 -8.61 9.21
N VAL A 246 -6.32 -8.23 10.09
CA VAL A 246 -6.12 -6.82 10.46
C VAL A 246 -5.74 -5.96 9.24
N SER A 247 -4.91 -6.49 8.34
CA SER A 247 -4.54 -5.84 7.08
C SER A 247 -5.73 -5.71 6.13
N GLU A 248 -6.52 -6.77 5.97
CA GLU A 248 -7.75 -6.79 5.16
C GLU A 248 -8.77 -5.78 5.66
N ASP A 249 -9.08 -5.80 6.96
CA ASP A 249 -10.05 -4.88 7.57
C ASP A 249 -9.64 -3.43 7.36
N SER A 250 -8.36 -3.12 7.55
CA SER A 250 -7.88 -1.77 7.26
C SER A 250 -8.00 -1.41 5.79
N ARG A 251 -7.66 -2.33 4.89
CA ARG A 251 -7.74 -2.07 3.46
C ARG A 251 -9.18 -1.76 3.08
N ARG A 252 -10.14 -2.59 3.53
CA ARG A 252 -11.58 -2.40 3.32
C ARG A 252 -12.06 -1.06 3.86
N VAL A 253 -11.66 -0.69 5.09
CA VAL A 253 -11.98 0.64 5.65
C VAL A 253 -11.37 1.76 4.80
N GLY A 254 -10.17 1.55 4.24
CA GLY A 254 -9.54 2.45 3.28
C GLY A 254 -10.39 2.70 2.03
N TYR A 255 -10.99 1.65 1.43
CA TYR A 255 -11.89 1.77 0.29
C TYR A 255 -13.22 2.46 0.62
N LEU A 256 -13.64 2.45 1.89
CA LEU A 256 -14.81 3.19 2.35
C LEU A 256 -14.51 4.67 2.62
N LYS A 257 -13.24 5.10 2.56
CA LYS A 257 -12.89 6.52 2.74
C LYS A 257 -13.45 7.33 1.56
N PRO A 258 -14.04 8.50 1.83
CA PRO A 258 -14.51 9.35 0.75
C PRO A 258 -13.33 9.77 -0.15
N VAL A 259 -13.52 9.64 -1.47
CA VAL A 259 -12.57 10.11 -2.50
C VAL A 259 -12.59 11.63 -2.66
N ALA A 260 -13.57 12.30 -2.03
CA ALA A 260 -13.66 13.74 -1.95
C ALA A 260 -14.36 14.13 -0.65
N THR A 261 -13.76 15.06 0.09
CA THR A 261 -14.34 15.57 1.34
C THR A 261 -14.60 17.05 1.19
N ASN A 262 -15.86 17.46 1.30
CA ASN A 262 -16.22 18.88 1.41
C ASN A 262 -15.97 19.33 2.85
N HIS A 263 -15.01 20.21 3.04
CA HIS A 263 -14.58 20.64 4.35
C HIS A 263 -15.51 21.73 4.89
N GLN A 264 -16.00 21.53 6.11
CA GLN A 264 -16.66 22.60 6.85
C GLN A 264 -15.60 23.49 7.48
N PHE A 265 -15.62 24.79 7.19
CA PHE A 265 -14.68 25.75 7.74
C PHE A 265 -15.44 26.94 8.35
N SER A 266 -14.93 27.48 9.45
CA SER A 266 -15.48 28.66 10.10
C SER A 266 -14.89 29.95 9.55
N ASP A 267 -13.67 29.85 9.00
CA ASP A 267 -12.94 30.98 8.46
C ASP A 267 -12.01 30.50 7.35
N ALA A 268 -11.96 31.26 6.26
CA ALA A 268 -11.08 31.02 5.13
C ALA A 268 -10.68 32.39 4.56
N GLN A 269 -9.56 32.89 5.05
CA GLN A 269 -9.06 34.22 4.71
C GLN A 269 -7.75 34.11 3.99
N ARG A 270 -7.36 35.19 3.33
CA ARG A 270 -6.04 35.32 2.75
C ARG A 270 -4.98 35.05 3.82
N SER A 271 -3.96 34.25 3.47
CA SER A 271 -2.85 34.05 4.39
C SER A 271 -2.11 35.36 4.62
N SER A 272 -1.88 35.71 5.88
CA SER A 272 -1.10 36.89 6.26
C SER A 272 0.36 36.79 5.84
N LEU A 273 0.82 35.56 5.57
CA LEU A 273 2.18 35.24 5.17
C LEU A 273 2.41 35.35 3.64
N ASP A 274 1.36 35.66 2.87
CA ASP A 274 1.43 35.69 1.41
C ASP A 274 0.97 37.03 0.81
N PRO A 275 1.92 37.96 0.56
CA PRO A 275 1.65 39.26 -0.03
C PRO A 275 1.22 39.21 -1.51
N ASP A 276 1.41 38.08 -2.20
CA ASP A 276 0.96 37.89 -3.59
C ASP A 276 -0.50 37.41 -3.67
N GLY A 277 -1.06 36.99 -2.52
CA GLY A 277 -2.43 36.51 -2.42
C GLY A 277 -2.63 35.25 -3.25
N ARG A 278 -1.70 34.30 -3.16
CA ARG A 278 -1.75 32.97 -3.79
C ARG A 278 -2.11 31.89 -2.78
N SER A 279 -2.43 32.25 -1.54
CA SER A 279 -2.79 31.31 -0.50
C SER A 279 -3.87 31.84 0.45
N ILE A 280 -4.58 30.89 1.04
CA ILE A 280 -5.54 31.14 2.12
C ILE A 280 -5.16 30.34 3.35
N ASP A 281 -5.48 30.87 4.52
CA ASP A 281 -5.53 30.12 5.76
C ASP A 281 -7.00 29.75 6.03
N ALA A 282 -7.29 28.46 6.03
CA ALA A 282 -8.61 27.90 6.28
C ALA A 282 -8.62 27.14 7.61
N ARG A 283 -9.61 27.44 8.45
CA ARG A 283 -9.80 26.75 9.74
C ARG A 283 -11.02 25.86 9.70
N SER A 284 -10.79 24.55 9.83
CA SER A 284 -11.88 23.57 9.87
C SER A 284 -12.74 23.75 11.13
N SER A 285 -14.06 23.76 10.95
CA SER A 285 -15.02 23.88 12.05
C SER A 285 -15.18 22.55 12.81
N VAL A 286 -14.93 21.42 12.15
CA VAL A 286 -15.04 20.07 12.72
C VAL A 286 -13.73 19.31 12.58
N TYR A 287 -13.20 18.78 13.68
CA TYR A 287 -11.88 18.13 13.67
C TYR A 287 -11.80 16.94 12.71
N LYS A 288 -12.91 16.20 12.54
CA LYS A 288 -12.99 15.05 11.62
C LYS A 288 -12.77 15.45 10.16
N ASP A 289 -13.10 16.69 9.80
CA ASP A 289 -13.00 17.26 8.45
C ASP A 289 -11.80 18.23 8.38
N LYS A 290 -10.76 18.02 9.21
CA LYS A 290 -9.54 18.83 9.14
C LYS A 290 -8.81 18.53 7.83
N PHE A 291 -8.16 19.56 7.28
CA PHE A 291 -7.27 19.40 6.14
C PHE A 291 -6.07 18.53 6.52
N ARG A 292 -5.55 17.77 5.55
CA ARG A 292 -4.31 16.99 5.69
C ARG A 292 -3.22 17.60 4.82
N GLY A 293 -1.96 17.48 5.25
CA GLY A 293 -0.82 18.00 4.51
C GLY A 293 -0.71 17.37 3.12
N TYR A 294 -0.22 18.15 2.15
CA TYR A 294 0.00 17.75 0.76
C TYR A 294 -1.26 17.35 -0.03
N GLN A 295 -2.44 17.53 0.55
CA GLN A 295 -3.71 17.17 -0.07
C GLN A 295 -4.06 18.14 -1.22
N ASP A 296 -4.45 17.58 -2.36
CA ASP A 296 -5.06 18.34 -3.45
C ASP A 296 -6.46 18.82 -3.05
N VAL A 297 -6.75 20.09 -3.31
CA VAL A 297 -8.07 20.67 -3.05
C VAL A 297 -8.60 21.40 -4.27
N ILE A 298 -9.92 21.39 -4.42
CA ILE A 298 -10.67 22.29 -5.29
C ILE A 298 -11.41 23.27 -4.42
N THR A 299 -11.08 24.54 -4.60
CA THR A 299 -11.71 25.64 -3.89
C THR A 299 -12.61 26.41 -4.86
N THR A 300 -13.88 26.55 -4.48
CA THR A 300 -14.83 27.43 -5.16
C THR A 300 -14.71 28.81 -4.54
N PHE A 301 -14.41 29.79 -5.38
CA PHE A 301 -14.33 31.19 -5.01
C PHE A 301 -15.53 31.95 -5.53
N LYS A 302 -15.94 32.99 -4.81
CA LYS A 302 -16.97 33.93 -5.21
C LYS A 302 -16.38 35.34 -5.33
N THR A 303 -16.64 36.02 -6.45
CA THR A 303 -16.23 37.42 -6.63
C THR A 303 -17.23 38.37 -5.96
N ALA A 304 -16.85 39.64 -5.81
CA ALA A 304 -17.76 40.68 -5.30
C ALA A 304 -19.04 40.83 -6.15
N SER A 305 -18.99 40.50 -7.45
CA SER A 305 -20.16 40.49 -8.35
C SER A 305 -21.07 39.27 -8.17
N GLY A 306 -20.65 38.28 -7.39
CA GLY A 306 -21.38 37.04 -7.14
C GLY A 306 -21.00 35.87 -8.06
N GLU A 307 -20.18 36.10 -9.09
CA GLU A 307 -19.68 35.04 -9.98
C GLU A 307 -18.85 34.01 -9.21
N GLN A 308 -19.05 32.73 -9.53
CA GLN A 308 -18.31 31.62 -8.95
C GLN A 308 -17.35 30.99 -9.95
N PHE A 309 -16.14 30.63 -9.49
CA PHE A 309 -15.20 29.83 -10.27
C PHE A 309 -14.40 28.91 -9.34
N GLN A 310 -13.91 27.81 -9.88
CA GLN A 310 -13.10 26.84 -9.14
C GLN A 310 -11.62 27.03 -9.43
N ARG A 311 -10.77 26.83 -8.41
CA ARG A 311 -9.33 26.65 -8.60
C ARG A 311 -8.83 25.43 -7.84
N ARG A 312 -7.87 24.75 -8.46
CA ARG A 312 -7.08 23.72 -7.80
C ARG A 312 -6.01 24.40 -6.94
N GLY A 313 -5.90 23.95 -5.70
CA GLY A 313 -4.84 24.29 -4.78
C GLY A 313 -4.28 23.05 -4.11
N GLN A 314 -3.25 23.23 -3.31
CA GLN A 314 -2.63 22.18 -2.50
C GLN A 314 -2.48 22.66 -1.07
N VAL A 315 -2.74 21.78 -0.11
CA VAL A 315 -2.49 22.07 1.31
C VAL A 315 -0.98 22.09 1.54
N ALA A 316 -0.43 23.27 1.84
CA ALA A 316 1.00 23.51 2.02
C ALA A 316 1.46 23.27 3.47
N ASP A 317 0.65 23.68 4.45
CA ASP A 317 0.94 23.51 5.88
C ASP A 317 -0.35 23.17 6.65
N VAL A 318 -0.23 22.42 7.74
CA VAL A 318 -1.34 22.07 8.64
C VAL A 318 -0.90 22.19 10.09
N LYS A 319 -1.59 23.06 10.85
CA LYS A 319 -1.41 23.24 12.30
C LYS A 319 -2.72 23.04 13.03
N GLY A 320 -2.90 21.86 13.60
CA GLY A 320 -4.11 21.47 14.32
C GLY A 320 -5.33 21.40 13.41
N ARG A 321 -6.18 22.44 13.45
CA ARG A 321 -7.38 22.59 12.61
C ARG A 321 -7.23 23.64 11.50
N THR A 322 -6.13 24.37 11.50
CA THR A 322 -5.83 25.39 10.51
C THR A 322 -4.92 24.81 9.43
N ALA A 323 -5.17 25.17 8.19
CA ALA A 323 -4.31 24.79 7.08
C ALA A 323 -4.10 25.96 6.13
N THR A 324 -2.89 26.05 5.60
CA THR A 324 -2.54 26.99 4.55
C THR A 324 -2.66 26.28 3.21
N ILE A 325 -3.47 26.82 2.31
CA ILE A 325 -3.74 26.25 0.99
C ILE A 325 -3.13 27.18 -0.06
N ALA A 326 -2.21 26.66 -0.86
CA ALA A 326 -1.54 27.38 -1.94
C ALA A 326 -2.23 27.12 -3.29
N PHE A 327 -2.29 28.14 -4.14
CA PHE A 327 -2.91 28.10 -5.47
C PHE A 327 -1.92 28.57 -6.55
N HIS A 328 -2.12 28.06 -7.77
CA HIS A 328 -1.46 28.64 -8.93
C HIS A 328 -2.19 29.92 -9.37
N GLY A 329 -1.56 31.07 -9.10
CA GLY A 329 -2.05 32.39 -9.46
C GLY A 329 -2.85 33.10 -8.35
N SER A 330 -3.07 34.40 -8.55
CA SER A 330 -3.64 35.26 -7.51
C SER A 330 -5.15 35.06 -7.29
N ILE A 331 -5.54 35.06 -6.02
CA ILE A 331 -6.92 34.95 -5.52
C ILE A 331 -7.37 36.22 -4.78
N LEU A 332 -6.74 37.37 -5.06
CA LEU A 332 -7.13 38.66 -4.48
C LEU A 332 -8.60 39.02 -4.78
N ASN A 333 -9.26 39.68 -3.80
CA ASN A 333 -10.63 40.18 -3.87
C ASN A 333 -11.72 39.11 -4.12
N LYS A 334 -11.47 37.89 -3.64
CA LYS A 334 -12.40 36.76 -3.75
C LYS A 334 -12.66 36.19 -2.36
N SER A 335 -13.91 35.82 -2.08
CA SER A 335 -14.27 35.06 -0.89
C SER A 335 -14.31 33.57 -1.20
N VAL A 336 -13.99 32.74 -0.22
CA VAL A 336 -14.06 31.28 -0.35
C VAL A 336 -15.48 30.81 -0.07
N ASP A 337 -16.08 30.07 -1.00
CA ASP A 337 -17.44 29.52 -0.88
C ASP A 337 -17.41 28.07 -0.38
N SER A 338 -16.53 27.24 -0.97
CA SER A 338 -16.36 25.84 -0.57
C SER A 338 -14.93 25.38 -0.78
N ILE A 339 -14.44 24.46 0.06
CA ILE A 339 -13.15 23.78 -0.14
C ILE A 339 -13.41 22.27 -0.12
N THR A 340 -13.13 21.61 -1.24
CA THR A 340 -13.30 20.16 -1.37
C THR A 340 -11.95 19.52 -1.64
N SER A 341 -11.49 18.64 -0.75
CA SER A 341 -10.32 17.82 -1.05
C SER A 341 -10.63 16.76 -2.10
N LYS A 342 -9.62 16.39 -2.88
CA LYS A 342 -9.67 15.30 -3.86
C LYS A 342 -8.69 14.20 -3.47
N GLY A 343 -9.11 12.96 -3.74
CA GLY A 343 -8.35 11.76 -3.43
C GLY A 343 -8.71 11.19 -2.06
N CYS A 344 -8.30 9.94 -1.85
CA CYS A 344 -8.42 9.30 -0.55
C CYS A 344 -7.54 10.01 0.47
N ASP A 345 -8.03 10.11 1.69
CA ASP A 345 -7.25 10.62 2.81
C ASP A 345 -5.96 9.81 3.01
N ALA A 346 -4.83 10.52 3.12
CA ALA A 346 -3.54 9.92 3.44
C ALA A 346 -3.63 9.06 4.71
N PRO A 347 -2.84 7.97 4.83
CA PRO A 347 -2.82 7.13 6.02
C PRO A 347 -2.60 7.94 7.30
N THR A 348 -3.36 7.61 8.35
CA THR A 348 -3.16 8.15 9.70
C THR A 348 -1.90 7.56 10.33
N ILE A 349 -1.34 8.23 11.34
CA ILE A 349 -0.17 7.73 12.08
C ILE A 349 -0.42 6.32 12.63
N ALA A 350 -1.64 6.01 13.07
CA ALA A 350 -2.01 4.68 13.56
C ALA A 350 -1.96 3.61 12.45
N GLU A 351 -2.51 3.92 11.27
CA GLU A 351 -2.44 3.03 10.10
C GLU A 351 -0.98 2.80 9.68
N VAL A 352 -0.20 3.87 9.58
CA VAL A 352 1.24 3.83 9.25
C VAL A 352 2.02 2.95 10.25
N LYS A 353 1.78 3.11 11.56
CA LYS A 353 2.44 2.29 12.60
C LYS A 353 2.03 0.81 12.50
N ARG A 354 0.75 0.52 12.32
CA ARG A 354 0.25 -0.84 12.14
C ARG A 354 0.89 -1.51 10.92
N ASP A 355 0.92 -0.82 9.79
CA ASP A 355 1.51 -1.36 8.56
C ASP A 355 3.02 -1.57 8.69
N GLY A 356 3.71 -0.71 9.44
CA GLY A 356 5.10 -0.89 9.82
C GLY A 356 5.33 -2.12 10.72
N VAL A 357 4.44 -2.37 11.68
CA VAL A 357 4.48 -3.60 12.52
C VAL A 357 4.29 -4.84 11.67
N ILE A 358 3.25 -4.88 10.83
CA ILE A 358 2.98 -6.01 9.93
C ILE A 358 4.22 -6.28 9.07
N ARG A 359 4.76 -5.25 8.40
CA ARG A 359 5.95 -5.40 7.55
C ARG A 359 7.14 -5.97 8.32
N ARG A 360 7.51 -5.40 9.47
CA ARG A 360 8.64 -5.87 10.28
C ARG A 360 8.46 -7.32 10.72
N THR A 361 7.26 -7.69 11.14
CA THR A 361 6.92 -9.07 11.46
C THR A 361 7.15 -10.02 10.29
N LEU A 362 6.71 -9.65 9.08
CA LEU A 362 6.92 -10.46 7.88
C LEU A 362 8.39 -10.51 7.43
N GLN A 363 9.21 -9.55 7.86
CA GLN A 363 10.66 -9.52 7.70
C GLN A 363 11.40 -10.30 8.81
N GLY A 364 10.66 -11.01 9.67
CA GLY A 364 11.20 -11.84 10.75
C GLY A 364 11.50 -11.10 12.06
N ASP A 365 11.11 -9.83 12.20
CA ASP A 365 11.17 -9.12 13.49
C ASP A 365 9.94 -9.48 14.33
N LEU A 366 10.14 -10.45 15.24
CA LEU A 366 9.09 -10.98 16.10
C LEU A 366 9.08 -10.36 17.50
N THR A 367 9.87 -9.32 17.73
CA THR A 367 10.03 -8.67 19.05
C THR A 367 8.68 -8.25 19.64
N ILE A 368 7.74 -7.78 18.81
CA ILE A 368 6.40 -7.41 19.26
C ILE A 368 5.61 -8.57 19.91
N PHE A 369 5.85 -9.82 19.49
CA PHE A 369 5.24 -11.02 20.06
C PHE A 369 6.10 -11.65 21.18
N GLN A 370 7.22 -11.03 21.53
CA GLN A 370 8.05 -11.47 22.65
C GLN A 370 7.91 -10.48 23.81
N ASP A 371 7.84 -9.19 23.50
CA ASP A 371 7.90 -8.10 24.47
C ASP A 371 6.50 -7.67 24.97
N ASN A 372 5.43 -8.03 24.25
CA ASN A 372 4.07 -7.64 24.61
C ASN A 372 3.18 -8.86 24.91
N PRO A 373 3.11 -9.30 26.19
CA PRO A 373 2.34 -10.49 26.56
C PRO A 373 0.84 -10.35 26.27
N TRP A 374 0.30 -9.12 26.18
CA TRP A 374 -1.10 -8.91 25.78
C TRP A 374 -1.33 -9.22 24.31
N ILE A 375 -0.41 -8.79 23.44
CA ILE A 375 -0.47 -9.12 22.01
C ILE A 375 -0.36 -10.63 21.84
N CYS A 376 0.53 -11.29 22.58
CA CYS A 376 0.66 -12.75 22.54
C CYS A 376 -0.63 -13.43 22.99
N ASN A 377 -1.19 -13.02 24.13
CA ASN A 377 -2.38 -13.65 24.67
C ASN A 377 -3.63 -13.43 23.80
N ILE A 378 -3.80 -12.23 23.25
CA ILE A 378 -4.96 -11.90 22.42
C ILE A 378 -4.83 -12.49 21.02
N LEU A 379 -3.62 -12.50 20.43
CA LEU A 379 -3.45 -12.88 19.03
C LEU A 379 -2.97 -14.33 18.81
N LEU A 380 -2.46 -15.02 19.85
CA LEU A 380 -1.86 -16.36 19.70
C LEU A 380 -2.60 -17.49 20.46
N HIS A 381 -3.45 -17.18 21.44
CA HIS A 381 -4.03 -18.20 22.34
C HIS A 381 -5.50 -18.57 22.08
N HIS A 382 -6.14 -18.06 21.03
CA HIS A 382 -7.60 -18.26 20.86
C HIS A 382 -8.05 -19.49 20.07
N ASP A 383 -7.19 -20.14 19.27
CA ASP A 383 -7.63 -21.24 18.38
C ASP A 383 -6.89 -22.57 18.61
N SER A 384 -6.70 -23.00 19.86
CA SER A 384 -6.35 -24.40 20.12
C SER A 384 -7.63 -25.24 20.01
N PRO A 385 -7.82 -26.08 18.96
CA PRO A 385 -9.01 -26.92 18.85
C PRO A 385 -9.10 -28.01 19.95
N ASP A 386 -8.04 -28.21 20.72
CA ASP A 386 -7.95 -29.23 21.78
C ASP A 386 -8.11 -28.67 23.21
N SER A 387 -8.58 -27.45 23.37
CA SER A 387 -8.57 -26.83 24.69
C SER A 387 -9.97 -26.64 25.27
N ASP A 388 -10.36 -27.56 26.16
CA ASP A 388 -11.31 -27.37 27.28
C ASP A 388 -10.91 -26.20 28.22
N THR A 389 -10.08 -25.25 27.76
CA THR A 389 -9.45 -24.19 28.55
C THR A 389 -10.36 -23.01 28.87
N ASP A 390 -11.58 -22.93 28.34
CA ASP A 390 -12.55 -21.94 28.82
C ASP A 390 -12.80 -22.11 30.33
N GLN A 391 -12.69 -23.34 30.87
CA GLN A 391 -12.75 -23.56 32.32
C GLN A 391 -11.45 -23.24 33.08
N ASN A 392 -10.30 -23.20 32.40
CA ASN A 392 -9.00 -22.93 33.03
C ASN A 392 -8.62 -21.45 33.01
N LEU A 393 -9.07 -20.66 32.04
CA LEU A 393 -8.89 -19.20 32.03
C LEU A 393 -9.71 -18.54 33.16
N GLU A 394 -10.95 -18.98 33.41
CA GLU A 394 -11.72 -18.53 34.58
C GLU A 394 -11.05 -18.92 35.91
N LYS A 395 -10.45 -20.12 36.01
CA LYS A 395 -9.72 -20.54 37.22
C LYS A 395 -8.41 -19.78 37.43
N THR A 396 -7.65 -19.52 36.37
CA THR A 396 -6.40 -18.77 36.47
C THR A 396 -6.65 -17.29 36.77
N MET A 397 -7.68 -16.68 36.19
CA MET A 397 -8.08 -15.31 36.53
C MET A 397 -8.70 -15.20 37.93
N ARG A 398 -9.48 -16.19 38.39
CA ARG A 398 -9.94 -16.23 39.80
C ARG A 398 -8.78 -16.39 40.78
N ASN A 399 -7.79 -17.22 40.48
CA ASN A 399 -6.65 -17.45 41.38
C ASN A 399 -5.67 -16.25 41.44
N GLN A 400 -5.57 -15.43 40.38
CA GLN A 400 -4.78 -14.18 40.42
C GLN A 400 -5.53 -12.99 41.04
N SER A 401 -6.87 -13.01 41.04
CA SER A 401 -7.70 -11.98 41.67
C SER A 401 -7.66 -11.99 43.21
N HIS A 402 -7.10 -13.04 43.83
CA HIS A 402 -6.96 -13.15 45.28
C HIS A 402 -5.63 -12.62 45.84
N SER A 403 -4.68 -12.16 45.02
CA SER A 403 -3.39 -11.64 45.52
C SER A 403 -3.08 -10.18 45.13
N LEU A 404 -4.02 -9.43 44.54
CA LEU A 404 -3.80 -8.03 44.20
C LEU A 404 -4.87 -7.14 44.83
N HIS A 405 -4.45 -6.36 45.82
CA HIS A 405 -5.26 -5.38 46.52
C HIS A 405 -5.71 -4.28 45.52
N PRO A 406 -6.99 -3.85 45.49
CA PRO A 406 -7.55 -2.98 44.45
C PRO A 406 -6.98 -1.56 44.35
N GLN A 407 -6.02 -1.18 45.18
CA GLN A 407 -5.49 0.20 45.25
C GLN A 407 -4.31 0.47 44.31
N TYR A 408 -3.76 -0.54 43.62
CA TYR A 408 -2.59 -0.37 42.75
C TYR A 408 -2.91 -0.34 41.24
N ALA A 409 -4.10 -0.75 40.82
CA ALA A 409 -4.48 -0.75 39.40
C ALA A 409 -4.76 0.66 38.83
N PHE A 410 -5.19 1.61 39.67
CA PHE A 410 -5.54 2.97 39.21
C PHE A 410 -4.34 3.93 39.14
N LYS A 411 -3.27 3.73 39.92
CA LYS A 411 -2.09 4.61 39.89
C LYS A 411 -1.20 4.43 38.64
N PHE A 412 -1.24 3.26 38.00
CA PHE A 412 -0.38 2.97 36.85
C PHE A 412 -0.91 3.56 35.53
N LEU A 413 -2.24 3.70 35.41
CA LEU A 413 -2.89 4.36 34.28
C LEU A 413 -2.65 5.88 34.28
N ASP A 414 -2.66 6.53 35.44
CA ASP A 414 -2.35 7.97 35.54
C ASP A 414 -0.88 8.29 35.19
N THR A 415 0.05 7.39 35.50
CA THR A 415 1.49 7.64 35.29
C THR A 415 1.91 7.47 33.82
N GLN A 416 1.20 6.63 33.04
CA GLN A 416 1.44 6.45 31.59
C GLN A 416 0.72 7.52 30.76
N VAL A 417 -0.47 7.98 31.18
CA VAL A 417 -1.18 9.08 30.51
C VAL A 417 -0.45 10.42 30.71
N HIS A 418 0.17 10.66 31.88
CA HIS A 418 0.99 11.86 32.08
C HIS A 418 2.31 11.87 31.29
N LYS A 419 2.89 10.72 30.94
CA LYS A 419 4.11 10.67 30.12
C LYS A 419 3.84 10.92 28.63
N CYS A 420 2.65 10.60 28.12
CA CYS A 420 2.28 10.97 26.74
C CYS A 420 1.94 12.46 26.57
N CYS A 421 1.48 13.14 27.63
CA CYS A 421 1.15 14.58 27.57
C CYS A 421 2.31 15.52 27.93
N SER A 422 3.48 15.02 28.38
CA SER A 422 4.59 15.87 28.86
C SER A 422 5.79 15.97 27.91
N ILE A 423 5.71 15.43 26.69
CA ILE A 423 6.83 15.49 25.71
C ILE A 423 6.71 16.68 24.73
N GLU A 424 5.63 17.47 24.76
CA GLU A 424 5.46 18.64 23.87
C GLU A 424 5.90 20.00 24.46
N MET A 425 6.48 20.03 25.66
CA MET A 425 6.96 21.28 26.26
C MET A 425 8.38 21.09 26.80
N HIS A 426 9.38 21.07 25.92
CA HIS A 426 10.74 21.64 26.10
C HIS A 426 11.65 21.19 24.95
N GLY A 427 11.72 22.02 23.92
CA GLY A 427 12.72 22.00 22.86
C GLY A 427 12.66 23.35 22.17
N GLY A 428 13.65 24.20 22.44
CA GLY A 428 13.78 25.55 21.87
C GLY A 428 14.27 25.54 20.42
#